data_AF-A0A1Q7WU89-F1
#
_entry.id   AF-A0A1Q7WU89-F1
#
_cell.length_a   1.000
_cell.length_b   1.000
_cell.length_c   1.000
_cell.angle_alpha   90.00
_cell.angle_beta   90.00
_cell.angle_gamma   90.00
#
_symmetry.space_group_name_H-M   'P 1'
#
loop_
_entity.id
_entity.type
_entity.pdbx_description
1 polymer ?
#
loop_
_entity_poly.entity_id
_entity_poly.type
_entity_poly.pdbx_seq_one_letter_code
_entity_poly.pdbx_strand_id
1 'polypeptide(L)'
;MPVSTTNSRLIYDALKACDVKIMSALPETWLVHLIRMADEDPDMTLIRIAKEEEAIGISAGAHLAGVNSALLMQNHGFLAAINPIVSLALLYKIPLLMLISYRGHMGEKDPWQTQGGLATEPILKALNIPTWHLTNHTDIYRRLKDAQTLAHASLHPVAVLLSREIMWED
;
A
#
# COMPACT_ATOMS: atom_id res chain seq x y z
N MET A 1 -18.33 5.38 -9.22
CA MET A 1 -17.02 4.94 -9.75
C MET A 1 -17.06 3.44 -9.82
N PRO A 2 -16.45 2.80 -10.82
CA PRO A 2 -16.46 1.34 -10.96
C PRO A 2 -15.53 0.63 -9.97
N VAL A 3 -15.17 1.29 -8.86
CA VAL A 3 -14.26 0.77 -7.84
C VAL A 3 -15.09 0.04 -6.79
N SER A 4 -14.68 -1.18 -6.41
CA SER A 4 -15.42 -1.99 -5.45
C SER A 4 -15.41 -1.37 -4.06
N THR A 5 -16.57 -0.90 -3.60
CA THR A 5 -16.73 -0.41 -2.22
C THR A 5 -16.64 -1.58 -1.23
N THR A 6 -17.19 -2.74 -1.59
CA THR A 6 -17.20 -3.94 -0.76
C THR A 6 -15.79 -4.44 -0.48
N ASN A 7 -14.98 -4.64 -1.52
CA ASN A 7 -13.60 -5.12 -1.34
C ASN A 7 -12.71 -4.06 -0.67
N SER A 8 -12.93 -2.78 -0.97
CA SER A 8 -12.26 -1.70 -0.25
C SER A 8 -12.55 -1.78 1.25
N ARG A 9 -13.80 -2.03 1.65
CA ARG A 9 -14.16 -2.20 3.07
C ARG A 9 -13.48 -3.42 3.69
N LEU A 10 -13.42 -4.55 2.99
CA LEU A 10 -12.69 -5.72 3.48
C LEU A 10 -11.20 -5.43 3.71
N ILE A 11 -10.57 -4.66 2.82
CA ILE A 11 -9.17 -4.23 2.98
C ILE A 11 -9.05 -3.32 4.21
N TYR A 12 -9.95 -2.34 4.35
CA TYR A 12 -9.95 -1.42 5.48
C TYR A 12 -10.09 -2.13 6.83
N ASP A 13 -11.08 -3.03 6.94
CA ASP A 13 -11.36 -3.77 8.16
C ASP A 13 -10.19 -4.72 8.49
N ALA A 14 -9.53 -5.29 7.49
CA ALA A 14 -8.31 -6.08 7.66
C ALA A 14 -7.13 -5.24 8.18
N LEU A 15 -6.96 -4.00 7.70
CA LEU A 15 -5.94 -3.08 8.22
C LEU A 15 -6.21 -2.73 9.70
N LYS A 16 -7.46 -2.45 10.06
CA LYS A 16 -7.83 -2.21 11.48
C LYS A 16 -7.57 -3.44 12.34
N ALA A 17 -7.85 -4.63 11.84
CA ALA A 17 -7.56 -5.88 12.56
C ALA A 17 -6.06 -6.16 12.72
N CYS A 18 -5.21 -5.53 11.90
CA CYS A 18 -3.75 -5.51 12.05
C CYS A 18 -3.25 -4.37 12.96
N ASP A 19 -4.16 -3.70 13.67
CA ASP A 19 -3.91 -2.55 14.55
C ASP A 19 -3.24 -1.36 13.85
N VAL A 20 -3.46 -1.20 12.55
CA VAL A 20 -3.05 0.00 11.82
C VAL A 20 -3.83 1.20 12.35
N LYS A 21 -3.12 2.24 12.79
CA LYS A 21 -3.71 3.50 13.28
C LYS A 21 -3.42 4.70 12.40
N ILE A 22 -2.40 4.60 11.56
CA ILE A 22 -1.98 5.69 10.67
C ILE A 22 -2.02 5.18 9.23
N MET A 23 -2.68 5.92 8.37
CA MET A 23 -2.68 5.68 6.93
C MET A 23 -2.16 6.92 6.23
N SER A 24 -1.15 6.77 5.38
CA SER A 24 -0.66 7.85 4.52
C SER A 24 -1.12 7.61 3.09
N ALA A 25 -1.64 8.65 2.45
CA ALA A 25 -2.20 8.53 1.10
C ALA A 25 -2.06 9.81 0.29
N LEU A 26 -1.81 9.65 -1.00
CA LEU A 26 -2.11 10.64 -2.04
C LEU A 26 -3.44 10.26 -2.70
N PRO A 27 -4.23 11.24 -3.19
CA PRO A 27 -5.46 10.96 -3.91
C PRO A 27 -5.22 10.06 -5.13
N GLU A 28 -5.82 8.87 -5.13
CA GLU A 28 -5.73 7.89 -6.21
C GLU A 28 -7.11 7.27 -6.45
N THR A 29 -7.43 6.97 -7.71
CA THR A 29 -8.76 6.54 -8.13
C THR A 29 -9.19 5.22 -7.48
N TRP A 30 -8.33 4.21 -7.45
CA TRP A 30 -8.67 2.89 -6.88
C TRP A 30 -8.77 2.96 -5.36
N LEU A 31 -7.98 3.83 -4.73
CA LEU A 31 -7.89 3.94 -3.27
C LEU A 31 -8.92 4.92 -2.69
N VAL A 32 -9.76 5.56 -3.51
CA VAL A 32 -10.71 6.60 -3.07
C VAL A 32 -11.61 6.16 -1.91
N HIS A 33 -12.12 4.93 -1.95
CA HIS A 33 -12.97 4.41 -0.88
C HIS A 33 -12.17 4.16 0.39
N LEU A 34 -10.96 3.61 0.29
CA LEU A 34 -10.07 3.42 1.44
C LEU A 34 -9.72 4.73 2.13
N ILE A 35 -9.35 5.74 1.33
CA ILE A 35 -9.03 7.09 1.82
C ILE A 35 -10.26 7.68 2.52
N ARG A 36 -11.45 7.58 1.92
CA ARG A 36 -12.68 8.10 2.51
C ARG A 36 -13.02 7.40 3.84
N MET A 37 -12.90 6.09 3.89
CA MET A 37 -13.15 5.33 5.13
C MET A 37 -12.15 5.67 6.23
N ALA A 38 -10.89 5.91 5.88
CA ALA A 38 -9.87 6.38 6.83
C ALA A 38 -10.13 7.81 7.32
N ASP A 39 -10.71 8.68 6.48
CA ASP A 39 -11.06 10.07 6.82
C ASP A 39 -12.31 10.16 7.72
N GLU A 40 -13.24 9.22 7.57
CA GLU A 40 -14.51 9.17 8.31
C GLU A 40 -14.40 8.41 9.66
N ASP A 41 -13.31 7.66 9.89
CA ASP A 41 -13.12 6.84 11.10
C ASP A 41 -12.30 7.59 12.17
N PRO A 42 -12.88 7.87 13.37
CA PRO A 42 -12.19 8.61 14.42
C PRO A 42 -11.03 7.83 15.07
N ASP A 43 -10.96 6.51 14.90
CA ASP A 43 -9.86 5.67 15.42
C ASP A 43 -8.67 5.58 14.45
N MET A 44 -8.80 6.19 13.25
CA MET A 44 -7.79 6.17 12.20
C MET A 44 -7.28 7.59 11.94
N THR A 45 -5.96 7.74 11.88
CA THR A 45 -5.32 8.98 11.46
C THR A 45 -4.94 8.90 9.98
N LEU A 46 -5.72 9.54 9.12
CA LEU A 46 -5.37 9.72 7.72
C LEU A 46 -4.44 10.93 7.57
N ILE A 47 -3.24 10.69 7.03
CA ILE A 47 -2.29 11.75 6.68
C ILE A 47 -2.27 11.90 5.16
N ARG A 48 -2.80 13.03 4.68
CA ARG A 48 -2.75 13.41 3.28
C ARG A 48 -1.38 14.01 2.98
N ILE A 49 -0.62 13.34 2.14
CA ILE A 49 0.73 13.76 1.75
C ILE A 49 0.72 14.53 0.43
N ALA A 50 1.71 15.39 0.22
CA ALA A 50 1.89 16.11 -1.04
C ALA A 50 2.75 15.31 -2.03
N LYS A 51 3.62 14.44 -1.51
CA LYS A 51 4.48 13.54 -2.29
C LYS A 51 4.63 12.19 -1.61
N GLU A 52 4.78 11.13 -2.39
CA GLU A 52 4.90 9.76 -1.89
C GLU A 52 6.13 9.52 -1.01
N GLU A 53 7.19 10.29 -1.22
CA GLU A 53 8.39 10.27 -0.38
C GLU A 53 8.10 10.62 1.10
N GLU A 54 7.10 11.47 1.36
CA GLU A 54 6.71 11.88 2.72
C GLU A 54 6.08 10.72 3.50
N ALA A 55 5.33 9.85 2.81
CA ALA A 55 4.67 8.70 3.43
C ALA A 55 5.67 7.72 4.07
N ILE A 56 6.88 7.62 3.51
CA ILE A 56 7.96 6.80 4.06
C ILE A 56 8.45 7.40 5.38
N GLY A 57 8.70 8.71 5.42
CA GLY A 57 9.13 9.41 6.64
C GLY A 57 8.08 9.35 7.76
N ILE A 58 6.81 9.53 7.41
CA ILE A 58 5.67 9.38 8.34
C ILE A 58 5.62 7.98 8.92
N SER A 59 5.74 6.95 8.08
CA SER A 59 5.69 5.55 8.52
C SER A 59 6.90 5.17 9.36
N ALA A 60 8.08 5.72 9.07
CA ALA A 60 9.26 5.58 9.92
C ALA A 60 9.04 6.21 11.29
N GLY A 61 8.48 7.42 11.35
CA GLY A 61 8.12 8.06 12.62
C GLY A 61 7.09 7.27 13.41
N ALA A 62 6.04 6.78 12.73
CA ALA A 62 5.01 5.92 13.34
C ALA A 62 5.61 4.65 13.95
N HIS A 63 6.48 3.96 13.19
CA HIS A 63 7.16 2.77 13.67
C HIS A 63 8.00 3.04 14.93
N LEU A 64 8.79 4.12 14.92
CA LEU A 64 9.62 4.50 16.08
C LEU A 64 8.78 4.91 17.30
N ALA A 65 7.56 5.39 17.08
CA ALA A 65 6.58 5.65 18.13
C ALA A 65 5.83 4.40 18.60
N GLY A 66 6.09 3.23 18.02
CA GLY A 66 5.40 1.97 18.35
C GLY A 66 4.00 1.86 17.74
N VAL A 67 3.71 2.62 16.68
CA VAL A 67 2.40 2.67 16.03
C VAL A 67 2.49 2.02 14.64
N ASN A 68 1.55 1.13 14.33
CA ASN A 68 1.47 0.50 13.02
C ASN A 68 0.88 1.48 11.99
N SER A 69 1.56 1.61 10.86
CA SER A 69 1.10 2.42 9.72
C SER A 69 0.99 1.59 8.44
N ALA A 70 0.12 2.04 7.54
CA ALA A 70 0.00 1.50 6.19
C ALA A 70 0.10 2.63 5.15
N LEU A 71 0.79 2.35 4.05
CA LEU A 71 0.98 3.30 2.97
C LEU A 71 0.05 2.93 1.83
N LEU A 72 -0.82 3.85 1.46
CA LEU A 72 -1.67 3.76 0.28
C LEU A 72 -1.01 4.51 -0.87
N MET A 73 -0.55 3.79 -1.88
CA MET A 73 0.13 4.39 -3.03
C MET A 73 -0.19 3.67 -4.34
N GLN A 74 0.11 4.33 -5.45
CA GLN A 74 0.11 3.71 -6.78
C GLN A 74 1.52 3.25 -7.14
N ASN A 75 1.65 2.41 -8.17
CA ASN A 75 2.92 2.04 -8.79
C ASN A 75 3.88 3.23 -9.01
N HIS A 76 3.39 4.31 -9.64
CA HIS A 76 4.22 5.49 -9.93
C HIS A 76 4.69 6.17 -8.65
N GLY A 77 3.82 6.17 -7.63
CA GLY A 77 4.17 6.65 -6.31
C GLY A 77 5.25 5.82 -5.63
N PHE A 78 5.19 4.50 -5.77
CA PHE A 78 6.27 3.60 -5.35
C PHE A 78 7.58 3.94 -6.07
N LEU A 79 7.54 4.16 -7.40
CA LEU A 79 8.72 4.54 -8.18
C LEU A 79 9.32 5.89 -7.72
N ALA A 80 8.47 6.85 -7.37
CA ALA A 80 8.91 8.14 -6.81
C ALA A 80 9.53 7.98 -5.41
N ALA A 81 9.03 7.02 -4.62
CA ALA A 81 9.48 6.77 -3.25
C ALA A 81 10.68 5.81 -3.12
N ILE A 82 11.30 5.37 -4.23
CA ILE A 82 12.44 4.42 -4.17
C ILE A 82 13.58 4.96 -3.30
N ASN A 83 13.95 6.23 -3.48
CA ASN A 83 15.08 6.81 -2.74
C ASN A 83 14.87 6.72 -1.21
N PRO A 84 13.77 7.25 -0.62
CA PRO A 84 13.55 7.08 0.81
C PRO A 84 13.28 5.63 1.24
N ILE A 85 12.72 4.76 0.40
CA ILE A 85 12.62 3.33 0.72
C ILE A 85 14.02 2.75 0.95
N VAL A 86 14.98 3.05 0.08
CA VAL A 86 16.35 2.54 0.20
C VAL A 86 17.12 3.24 1.31
N SER A 87 17.15 4.58 1.30
CA SER A 87 18.00 5.38 2.17
C SER A 87 17.48 5.49 3.60
N LEU A 88 16.19 5.25 3.84
CA LEU A 88 15.57 5.30 5.16
C LEU A 88 15.04 3.93 5.57
N ALA A 89 14.09 3.38 4.83
CA ALA A 89 13.37 2.20 5.32
C ALA A 89 14.26 0.94 5.36
N LEU A 90 14.96 0.63 4.27
CA LEU A 90 15.87 -0.50 4.19
C LEU A 90 17.11 -0.28 5.07
N LEU A 91 17.70 0.92 5.04
CA LEU A 91 18.90 1.24 5.81
C LEU A 91 18.68 1.11 7.32
N TYR A 92 17.59 1.67 7.83
CA TYR A 92 17.28 1.70 9.27
C TYR A 92 16.34 0.58 9.72
N LYS A 93 16.06 -0.39 8.84
CA LYS A 93 15.19 -1.54 9.12
C LYS A 93 13.80 -1.12 9.62
N ILE A 94 13.19 -0.17 8.91
CA ILE A 94 11.83 0.28 9.17
C ILE A 94 10.86 -0.68 8.46
N PRO A 95 9.94 -1.34 9.18
CA PRO A 95 8.88 -2.10 8.58
C PRO A 95 7.88 -1.15 7.90
N LEU A 96 7.58 -1.42 6.63
CA LEU A 96 6.55 -0.70 5.89
C LEU A 96 5.54 -1.70 5.35
N LEU A 97 4.25 -1.44 5.57
CA LEU A 97 3.18 -2.12 4.84
C LEU A 97 2.73 -1.23 3.69
N MET A 98 3.15 -1.57 2.46
CA MET A 98 2.81 -0.81 1.26
C MET A 98 1.66 -1.48 0.51
N LEU A 99 0.52 -0.81 0.43
CA LEU A 99 -0.59 -1.21 -0.43
C LEU A 99 -0.47 -0.42 -1.73
N ILE A 100 -0.08 -1.12 -2.79
CA ILE A 100 0.21 -0.53 -4.09
C ILE A 100 -0.93 -0.85 -5.04
N SER A 101 -1.63 0.16 -5.57
CA SER A 101 -2.61 -0.05 -6.63
C SER A 101 -1.90 -0.44 -7.93
N TYR A 102 -2.00 -1.73 -8.28
CA TYR A 102 -1.19 -2.36 -9.31
C TYR A 102 -1.79 -2.18 -10.71
N ARG A 103 -1.38 -1.08 -11.35
CA ARG A 103 -1.77 -0.65 -12.69
C ARG A 103 -0.74 -1.04 -13.78
N GLY A 104 -1.08 -0.84 -15.06
CA GLY A 104 -0.08 -1.06 -16.13
C GLY A 104 0.23 -2.53 -16.45
N HIS A 105 -0.62 -3.45 -16.02
CA HIS A 105 -0.52 -4.88 -16.32
C HIS A 105 -1.57 -5.32 -17.36
N MET A 106 -1.66 -6.63 -17.64
CA MET A 106 -2.66 -7.23 -18.55
C MET A 106 -4.07 -6.65 -18.32
N GLY A 107 -4.67 -6.13 -19.38
CA GLY A 107 -6.00 -5.49 -19.33
C GLY A 107 -5.99 -4.00 -18.97
N GLU A 108 -4.84 -3.37 -18.74
CA GLU A 108 -4.74 -1.92 -18.61
C GLU A 108 -5.05 -1.23 -19.94
N LYS A 109 -5.89 -0.19 -19.87
CA LYS A 109 -6.33 0.60 -21.05
C LYS A 109 -5.60 1.94 -21.12
N ASP A 110 -5.10 2.42 -19.99
CA ASP A 110 -4.48 3.74 -19.89
C ASP A 110 -2.99 3.67 -20.26
N PRO A 111 -2.55 4.26 -21.40
CA PRO A 111 -1.19 4.09 -21.91
C PRO A 111 -0.13 4.65 -20.96
N TRP A 112 -0.45 5.72 -20.21
CA TRP A 112 0.47 6.33 -19.25
C TRP A 112 0.75 5.43 -18.03
N GLN A 113 -0.03 4.37 -17.81
CA GLN A 113 0.20 3.45 -16.70
C GLN A 113 1.17 2.32 -17.03
N THR A 114 1.37 2.05 -18.32
CA THR A 114 2.04 0.83 -18.82
C THR A 114 3.49 0.71 -18.36
N GLN A 115 4.31 1.75 -18.57
CA GLN A 115 5.74 1.69 -18.24
C GLN A 115 5.98 1.56 -16.74
N GLY A 116 5.23 2.32 -15.93
CA GLY A 116 5.34 2.22 -14.47
C GLY A 116 4.93 0.84 -13.94
N GLY A 117 3.86 0.27 -14.49
CA GLY A 117 3.44 -1.10 -14.16
C GLY A 117 4.51 -2.14 -14.45
N LEU A 118 5.06 -2.14 -15.67
CA LEU A 118 6.12 -3.07 -16.09
C LEU A 118 7.39 -2.97 -15.23
N ALA A 119 7.71 -1.80 -14.71
CA ALA A 119 8.89 -1.58 -13.87
C ALA A 119 8.69 -1.96 -12.39
N THR A 120 7.44 -1.99 -11.90
CA THR A 120 7.13 -2.11 -10.46
C THR A 120 7.66 -3.42 -9.87
N GLU A 121 7.26 -4.57 -10.41
CA GLU A 121 7.69 -5.88 -9.91
C GLU A 121 9.21 -6.12 -10.04
N PRO A 122 9.86 -5.82 -11.19
CA PRO A 122 11.32 -5.93 -11.30
C PRO A 122 12.07 -5.13 -10.24
N ILE A 123 11.60 -3.92 -9.91
CA ILE A 123 12.23 -3.07 -8.89
C ILE A 123 11.98 -3.61 -7.49
N LEU A 124 10.74 -4.02 -7.16
CA LEU A 124 10.44 -4.68 -5.89
C LEU A 124 11.35 -5.90 -5.67
N LYS A 125 11.52 -6.71 -6.71
CA LYS A 125 12.44 -7.86 -6.71
C LYS A 125 13.89 -7.44 -6.54
N ALA A 126 14.36 -6.41 -7.24
CA ALA A 126 15.73 -5.91 -7.13
C ALA A 126 16.05 -5.37 -5.72
N LEU A 127 15.05 -4.80 -5.04
CA LEU A 127 15.15 -4.33 -3.66
C LEU A 127 14.96 -5.44 -2.61
N ASN A 128 14.70 -6.68 -3.04
CA ASN A 128 14.36 -7.82 -2.18
C ASN A 128 13.12 -7.59 -1.30
N ILE A 129 12.16 -6.78 -1.76
CA ILE A 129 10.93 -6.48 -1.03
C ILE A 129 9.94 -7.63 -1.27
N PRO A 130 9.53 -8.38 -0.22
CA PRO A 130 8.51 -9.41 -0.34
C PRO A 130 7.22 -8.81 -0.91
N THR A 131 6.68 -9.47 -1.93
CA THR A 131 5.56 -8.94 -2.71
C THR A 131 4.46 -10.00 -2.83
N TRP A 132 3.21 -9.60 -2.60
CA TRP A 132 2.04 -10.44 -2.84
C TRP A 132 1.02 -9.74 -3.73
N HIS A 133 0.51 -10.47 -4.71
CA HIS A 133 -0.64 -10.05 -5.49
C HIS A 133 -1.93 -10.41 -4.77
N LEU A 134 -2.75 -9.41 -4.50
CA LEU A 134 -4.07 -9.60 -3.94
C LEU A 134 -5.07 -9.66 -5.10
N THR A 135 -5.48 -10.89 -5.44
CA THR A 135 -6.37 -11.20 -6.59
C THR A 135 -7.71 -11.80 -6.18
N ASN A 136 -7.83 -12.32 -4.94
CA ASN A 136 -9.07 -12.90 -4.42
C ASN A 136 -9.53 -12.25 -3.11
N HIS A 137 -10.80 -11.84 -3.05
CA HIS A 137 -11.41 -11.16 -1.91
C HIS A 137 -11.40 -12.02 -0.64
N THR A 138 -11.48 -13.35 -0.77
CA THR A 138 -11.45 -14.27 0.38
C THR A 138 -10.09 -14.28 1.09
N ASP A 139 -9.03 -13.88 0.39
CA ASP A 139 -7.66 -13.90 0.89
C ASP A 139 -7.25 -12.57 1.55
N ILE A 140 -8.02 -11.49 1.39
CA ILE A 140 -7.69 -10.11 1.83
C ILE A 140 -7.20 -10.08 3.27
N TYR A 141 -8.02 -10.58 4.19
CA TYR A 141 -7.72 -10.53 5.62
C TYR A 141 -6.43 -11.28 5.97
N ARG A 142 -6.33 -12.51 5.48
CA ARG A 142 -5.17 -13.38 5.76
C ARG A 142 -3.89 -12.78 5.19
N ARG A 143 -3.92 -12.32 3.93
CA ARG A 143 -2.74 -11.79 3.24
C ARG A 143 -2.24 -10.48 3.84
N LEU A 144 -3.15 -9.58 4.23
CA LEU A 144 -2.74 -8.34 4.91
C LEU A 144 -2.14 -8.62 6.29
N LYS A 145 -2.73 -9.56 7.04
CA LYS A 145 -2.16 -10.00 8.32
C LYS A 145 -0.79 -10.65 8.16
N ASP A 146 -0.63 -11.54 7.19
CA ASP A 146 0.64 -12.20 6.88
C ASP A 146 1.70 -11.15 6.46
N ALA A 147 1.32 -10.18 5.62
CA ALA A 147 2.19 -9.10 5.17
C ALA A 147 2.64 -8.19 6.32
N GLN A 148 1.71 -7.77 7.19
CA GLN A 148 2.03 -6.97 8.38
C GLN A 148 2.97 -7.74 9.32
N THR A 149 2.65 -9.02 9.58
CA THR A 149 3.46 -9.89 10.44
C THR A 149 4.87 -10.02 9.89
N LEU A 150 5.02 -10.25 8.59
CA LEU A 150 6.32 -10.36 7.95
C LEU A 150 7.09 -9.03 8.01
N ALA A 151 6.44 -7.90 7.72
CA ALA A 151 7.09 -6.59 7.75
C ALA A 151 7.74 -6.34 9.12
N HIS A 152 6.99 -6.55 10.20
CA HIS A 152 7.51 -6.38 11.57
C HIS A 152 8.55 -7.42 11.96
N ALA A 153 8.33 -8.69 11.66
CA ALA A 153 9.24 -9.77 12.04
C ALA A 153 10.60 -9.65 11.34
N SER A 154 10.60 -9.19 10.09
CA SER A 154 11.82 -9.01 9.29
C SER A 154 12.43 -7.61 9.41
N LEU A 155 11.72 -6.66 10.04
CA LEU A 155 12.06 -5.24 10.04
C LEU A 155 12.35 -4.74 8.62
N HIS A 156 11.47 -5.13 7.69
CA HIS A 156 11.65 -4.92 6.26
C HIS A 156 10.35 -4.43 5.62
N PRO A 157 10.42 -3.60 4.56
CA PRO A 157 9.25 -3.27 3.75
C PRO A 157 8.61 -4.51 3.13
N VAL A 158 7.28 -4.53 3.06
CA VAL A 158 6.50 -5.54 2.35
C VAL A 158 5.48 -4.85 1.44
N ALA A 159 5.32 -5.37 0.22
CA ALA A 159 4.39 -4.84 -0.77
C ALA A 159 3.20 -5.78 -0.98
N VAL A 160 1.99 -5.22 -0.93
CA VAL A 160 0.75 -5.86 -1.33
C VAL A 160 0.24 -5.15 -2.57
N LEU A 161 0.28 -5.83 -3.70
CA LEU A 161 -0.17 -5.34 -5.00
C LEU A 161 -1.67 -5.59 -5.12
N LEU A 162 -2.46 -4.51 -5.07
CA LEU A 162 -3.91 -4.57 -5.24
C LEU A 162 -4.22 -4.69 -6.72
N SER A 163 -4.70 -5.85 -7.16
CA SER A 163 -5.03 -6.08 -8.57
C SER A 163 -6.36 -5.42 -8.96
N ARG A 164 -6.56 -5.25 -10.27
CA ARG A 164 -7.83 -4.77 -10.82
C ARG A 164 -9.01 -5.65 -10.40
N GLU A 165 -8.83 -6.96 -10.30
CA GLU A 165 -9.89 -7.93 -9.96
C GLU A 165 -10.46 -7.69 -8.55
N ILE A 166 -9.66 -7.11 -7.66
CA ILE A 166 -10.09 -6.73 -6.31
C ILE A 166 -10.66 -5.32 -6.28
N MET A 167 -10.02 -4.39 -6.98
CA MET A 167 -10.37 -2.99 -6.85
C MET A 167 -11.53 -2.57 -7.75
N TRP A 168 -11.92 -3.36 -8.75
CA TRP A 168 -12.90 -3.00 -9.76
C TRP A 168 -14.13 -3.92 -9.73
N GLU A 169 -15.32 -3.36 -9.87
CA GLU A 169 -16.59 -4.08 -10.13
C GLU A 169 -16.95 -3.91 -11.62
N ASP A 170 -17.41 -4.99 -12.27
CA ASP A 170 -17.84 -5.00 -13.67
C ASP A 170 -19.20 -4.28 -13.89
#